data_AF-A0A1V5WCY5-F1
#
_entry.id   AF-A0A1V5WCY5-F1
#
_cell.length_a   1.000
_cell.length_b   1.000
_cell.length_c   1.000
_cell.angle_alpha   90.00
_cell.angle_beta   90.00
_cell.angle_gamma   90.00
#
_symmetry.space_group_name_H-M   'P 1'
#
loop_
_entity.id
_entity.type
_entity.pdbx_description
1 polymer ?
#
loop_
_entity_poly.entity_id
_entity_poly.type
_entity_poly.pdbx_seq_one_letter_code
_entity_poly.pdbx_strand_id
1 'polypeptide(L)'
;MAFTENERKNVTNLMNVFIDTRRPPESVRDRVDLGYRIERQSIIIYELRRSFRGNEMEEIPVAKTTYIQKDKKWKIYWMRADLKWHSYYPEPEVTDIEKFITIVDEDLDGCFWG
;
A
#
# COMPACT_ATOMS: atom_id res chain seq x y z
N MET A 1 17.27 2.94 -16.53
CA MET A 1 16.24 2.00 -17.03
C MET A 1 15.14 1.91 -15.98
N ALA A 2 13.89 1.83 -16.42
CA ALA A 2 12.70 1.79 -15.56
C ALA A 2 12.15 0.36 -15.51
N PHE A 3 11.21 0.10 -14.60
CA PHE A 3 10.42 -1.13 -14.52
C PHE A 3 10.23 -1.83 -15.87
N THR A 4 10.55 -3.11 -15.97
CA THR A 4 10.19 -3.89 -17.15
C THR A 4 8.65 -3.93 -17.23
N GLU A 5 8.07 -3.84 -18.43
CA GLU A 5 6.61 -3.86 -18.59
C GLU A 5 5.97 -5.11 -17.97
N ASN A 6 6.69 -6.24 -17.98
CA ASN A 6 6.21 -7.49 -17.41
C ASN A 6 6.16 -7.46 -15.87
N GLU A 7 7.19 -6.90 -15.23
CA GLU A 7 7.22 -6.73 -13.76
C GLU A 7 6.09 -5.79 -13.32
N ARG A 8 5.88 -4.69 -14.05
CA ARG A 8 4.80 -3.75 -13.76
C ARG A 8 3.43 -4.40 -13.88
N LYS A 9 3.20 -5.20 -14.93
CA LYS A 9 1.94 -5.95 -15.10
C LYS A 9 1.71 -6.94 -13.95
N ASN A 10 2.74 -7.69 -13.57
CA ASN A 10 2.65 -8.65 -12.47
C ASN A 10 2.27 -7.97 -11.15
N VAL A 11 2.98 -6.88 -10.81
CA VAL A 11 2.72 -6.07 -9.62
C VAL A 11 1.29 -5.51 -9.62
N THR A 12 0.85 -4.95 -10.74
CA THR A 12 -0.52 -4.43 -10.88
C THR A 12 -1.56 -5.53 -10.67
N ASN A 13 -1.32 -6.73 -11.22
CA ASN A 13 -2.23 -7.85 -11.05
C ASN A 13 -2.34 -8.28 -9.58
N LEU A 14 -1.20 -8.43 -8.89
CA LEU A 14 -1.14 -8.78 -7.47
C LEU A 14 -1.82 -7.72 -6.59
N MET A 15 -1.59 -6.44 -6.88
CA MET A 15 -2.25 -5.35 -6.15
C MET A 15 -3.77 -5.33 -6.38
N ASN A 16 -4.23 -5.59 -7.60
CA ASN A 16 -5.67 -5.71 -7.87
C ASN A 16 -6.30 -6.86 -7.09
N VAL A 17 -5.65 -8.03 -7.05
CA VAL A 17 -6.14 -9.18 -6.28
C VAL A 17 -6.18 -8.85 -4.79
N PHE A 18 -5.14 -8.21 -4.25
CA PHE A 18 -5.09 -7.79 -2.85
C PHE A 18 -6.23 -6.84 -2.49
N ILE A 19 -6.41 -5.78 -3.28
CA ILE A 19 -7.46 -4.80 -3.06
C ILE A 19 -8.83 -5.45 -3.19
N ASP A 20 -9.07 -6.31 -4.17
CA ASP A 20 -10.36 -7.00 -4.34
C ASP A 20 -10.67 -7.93 -3.15
N THR A 21 -9.66 -8.63 -2.64
CA THR A 21 -9.78 -9.52 -1.48
C THR A 21 -10.14 -8.75 -0.20
N ARG A 22 -9.51 -7.58 0.02
CA ARG A 22 -9.74 -6.76 1.20
C ARG A 22 -10.85 -5.72 1.02
N ARG A 23 -11.40 -5.59 -0.19
CA ARG A 23 -12.40 -4.56 -0.51
C ARG A 23 -13.64 -4.80 0.35
N PRO A 24 -14.07 -3.78 1.11
CA PRO A 24 -15.23 -3.95 1.96
C PRO A 24 -16.52 -4.05 1.09
N PRO A 25 -17.60 -4.63 1.64
CA PRO A 25 -18.83 -4.86 0.90
C PRO A 25 -19.42 -3.55 0.36
N GLU A 26 -20.16 -3.61 -0.74
CA GLU A 26 -20.68 -2.42 -1.44
C GLU A 26 -21.45 -1.46 -0.53
N SER A 27 -22.12 -1.99 0.50
CA SER A 27 -22.86 -1.19 1.49
C SER A 27 -21.99 -0.23 2.31
N VAL A 28 -20.68 -0.49 2.44
CA VAL A 28 -19.75 0.34 3.22
C VAL A 28 -18.72 1.06 2.36
N ARG A 29 -18.63 0.76 1.04
CA ARG A 29 -17.74 1.45 0.09
C ARG A 29 -17.99 2.96 -0.01
N ASP A 30 -19.21 3.40 0.27
CA ASP A 30 -19.55 4.84 0.33
C ASP A 30 -18.89 5.56 1.52
N ARG A 31 -18.38 4.80 2.50
CA ARG A 31 -17.78 5.31 3.73
C ARG A 31 -16.29 5.00 3.84
N VAL A 32 -15.90 3.78 3.47
CA VAL A 32 -14.52 3.28 3.51
C VAL A 32 -14.27 2.44 2.26
N ASP A 33 -13.27 2.82 1.49
CA ASP A 33 -12.79 2.08 0.32
C ASP A 33 -11.26 1.98 0.34
N LEU A 34 -10.71 1.15 -0.53
CA LEU A 34 -9.29 0.79 -0.53
C LEU A 34 -8.73 0.98 -1.93
N GLY A 35 -7.68 1.78 -2.00
CA GLY A 35 -7.03 2.15 -3.24
C GLY A 35 -5.52 1.92 -3.19
N TYR A 36 -4.93 1.87 -4.37
CA TYR A 36 -3.49 1.91 -4.51
C TYR A 36 -3.11 2.77 -5.71
N ARG A 37 -1.94 3.38 -5.64
CA ARG A 37 -1.37 4.21 -6.70
C ARG A 37 0.05 3.77 -6.97
N ILE A 38 0.37 3.61 -8.23
CA ILE A 38 1.73 3.31 -8.67
C ILE A 38 2.36 4.60 -9.21
N GLU A 39 3.37 5.10 -8.49
CA GLU A 39 4.16 6.27 -8.84
C GLU A 39 5.57 5.87 -9.29
N ARG A 40 5.78 5.79 -10.60
CA ARG A 40 7.04 5.36 -11.25
C ARG A 40 7.47 3.95 -10.85
N GLN A 41 8.05 3.83 -9.66
CA GLN A 41 8.59 2.62 -9.07
C GLN A 41 8.20 2.46 -7.60
N SER A 42 7.32 3.33 -7.11
CA SER A 42 6.75 3.26 -5.77
C SER A 42 5.28 2.89 -5.88
N ILE A 43 4.80 2.06 -4.96
CA ILE A 43 3.40 1.72 -4.84
C ILE A 43 2.95 2.25 -3.49
N ILE A 44 1.87 3.02 -3.49
CA ILE A 44 1.30 3.61 -2.30
C ILE A 44 -0.11 3.03 -2.16
N ILE A 45 -0.36 2.34 -1.06
CA ILE A 45 -1.67 1.87 -0.66
C ILE A 45 -2.28 2.97 0.22
N TYR A 46 -3.53 3.31 -0.05
CA TYR A 46 -4.26 4.31 0.70
C TYR A 46 -5.68 3.83 0.96
N GLU A 47 -6.18 4.18 2.14
CA GLU A 47 -7.56 3.99 2.52
C GLU A 47 -8.33 5.27 2.19
N LEU A 48 -9.43 5.14 1.46
CA LEU A 48 -10.37 6.21 1.22
C LEU A 48 -11.40 6.17 2.32
N ARG A 49 -11.43 7.18 3.19
CA ARG A 49 -12.51 7.28 4.18
C ARG A 49 -13.17 8.63 4.16
N ARG A 50 -14.48 8.62 4.41
CA ARG A 50 -15.23 9.86 4.55
C ARG A 50 -14.69 10.63 5.76
N SER A 51 -14.36 11.90 5.52
CA SER A 51 -13.88 12.78 6.59
C SER A 51 -14.92 12.86 7.71
N PHE A 52 -14.46 12.94 8.96
CA PHE A 52 -15.37 13.18 10.08
C PHE A 52 -15.93 14.62 10.06
N ARG A 53 -15.18 15.56 9.48
CA ARG A 53 -15.52 17.00 9.49
C ARG A 53 -16.22 17.49 8.22
N GLY A 54 -16.29 16.66 7.18
CA GLY A 54 -16.83 17.05 5.87
C GLY A 54 -17.47 15.89 5.12
N ASN A 55 -18.07 16.20 3.98
CA ASN A 55 -18.64 15.20 3.07
C ASN A 55 -17.63 14.67 2.05
N GLU A 56 -16.36 15.05 2.18
CA GLU A 56 -15.28 14.69 1.26
C GLU A 56 -14.66 13.35 1.68
N MET A 57 -14.21 12.57 0.69
CA MET A 57 -13.37 11.39 0.94
C MET A 57 -11.92 11.85 1.08
N GLU A 58 -11.29 11.46 2.19
CA GLU A 58 -9.88 11.69 2.44
C GLU A 58 -9.09 10.43 2.11
N GLU A 59 -8.00 10.59 1.36
CA GLU A 59 -7.04 9.53 1.08
C GLU A 59 -6.05 9.45 2.24
N ILE A 60 -6.13 8.39 3.02
CA ILE A 60 -5.20 8.13 4.12
C ILE A 60 -4.13 7.18 3.61
N PRO A 61 -2.88 7.63 3.45
CA PRO A 61 -1.80 6.73 3.06
C PRO A 61 -1.56 5.72 4.19
N VAL A 62 -1.64 4.43 3.84
CA VAL A 62 -1.47 3.30 4.76
C VAL A 62 -0.05 2.78 4.67
N ALA A 63 0.33 2.32 3.48
CA ALA A 63 1.61 1.68 3.24
C ALA A 63 2.22 2.20 1.94
N LYS A 64 3.54 2.26 1.88
CA LYS A 64 4.27 2.58 0.65
C LYS A 64 5.41 1.61 0.49
N THR A 65 5.60 1.12 -0.72
CA THR A 65 6.78 0.35 -1.07
C THR A 65 7.48 0.97 -2.26
N THR A 66 8.81 0.95 -2.28
CA THR A 66 9.62 1.51 -3.36
C THR A 66 10.60 0.46 -3.88
N TYR A 67 10.52 0.14 -5.16
CA TYR A 67 11.45 -0.78 -5.79
C TYR A 67 12.80 -0.12 -6.04
N ILE A 68 13.85 -0.71 -5.47
CA ILE A 68 15.24 -0.32 -5.64
C ILE A 68 15.91 -1.32 -6.59
N GLN A 69 16.04 -0.92 -7.86
CA GLN A 69 16.63 -1.77 -8.91
C GLN A 69 18.07 -2.20 -8.61
N LYS A 70 18.85 -1.33 -7.95
CA LYS A 70 20.26 -1.60 -7.61
C LYS A 70 20.39 -2.83 -6.72
N ASP A 71 19.48 -2.95 -5.77
CA ASP A 71 19.47 -4.02 -4.76
C ASP A 71 18.47 -5.13 -5.13
N LYS A 72 17.66 -4.94 -6.17
CA LYS A 72 16.52 -5.80 -6.58
C LYS A 72 15.57 -6.09 -5.41
N LYS A 73 15.28 -5.06 -4.62
CA LYS A 73 14.48 -5.16 -3.39
C LYS A 73 13.48 -4.01 -3.31
N TRP A 74 12.40 -4.27 -2.61
CA TRP A 74 11.30 -3.36 -2.31
C TRP A 74 11.46 -2.83 -0.90
N LYS A 75 11.68 -1.53 -0.75
CA LYS A 75 11.74 -0.89 0.57
C LYS A 75 10.36 -0.56 1.06
N ILE A 76 10.03 -1.00 2.28
CA ILE A 76 8.72 -0.83 2.90
C ILE A 76 8.74 0.41 3.81
N TYR A 77 7.71 1.23 3.65
CA TYR A 77 7.47 2.43 4.40
C TYR A 77 6.04 2.45 4.93
N TRP A 78 5.87 2.99 6.12
CA TRP A 78 4.58 3.20 6.77
C TRP A 78 4.41 4.68 7.13
N MET A 79 3.17 5.15 7.12
CA MET A 79 2.83 6.52 7.47
C MET A 79 2.60 6.59 8.99
N ARG A 80 3.41 7.38 9.72
CA ARG A 80 3.21 7.59 11.15
C ARG A 80 2.25 8.75 11.42
N ALA A 81 1.78 8.88 12.66
CA ALA A 81 0.97 10.00 13.13
C ALA A 81 1.64 11.38 12.91
N ASP A 82 2.97 11.43 12.71
CA ASP A 82 3.70 12.63 12.31
C ASP A 82 3.55 13.00 10.82
N LEU A 83 2.71 12.28 10.06
CA LEU A 83 2.46 12.44 8.63
C LEU A 83 3.72 12.30 7.76
N LYS A 84 4.71 11.55 8.22
CA LYS A 84 5.91 11.22 7.45
C LYS A 84 6.01 9.72 7.22
N TRP A 85 6.68 9.38 6.13
CA TRP A 85 7.03 8.01 5.79
C TRP A 85 8.23 7.56 6.62
N HIS A 86 8.04 6.51 7.41
CA HIS A 86 9.09 5.84 8.16
C HIS A 86 9.36 4.48 7.55
N SER A 87 10.60 3.99 7.65
CA SER A 87 10.91 2.62 7.24
C SER A 87 10.25 1.64 8.20
N TYR A 88 9.67 0.56 7.68
CA TYR A 88 9.15 -0.51 8.53
C TYR A 88 10.33 -1.28 9.13
N TYR A 89 10.54 -1.19 10.45
CA TYR A 89 11.74 -1.74 11.10
C TYR A 89 11.83 -3.28 11.13
N PRO A 90 10.71 -4.03 11.29
CA PRO A 90 10.74 -5.50 11.30
C PRO A 90 11.24 -6.08 9.98
N GLU A 91 10.68 -5.60 8.87
CA GLU A 91 11.11 -5.93 7.51
C GLU A 91 11.21 -4.65 6.65
N PRO A 92 12.36 -3.96 6.65
CA PRO A 92 12.51 -2.70 5.90
C PRO A 92 12.61 -2.91 4.40
N GLU A 93 12.95 -4.13 3.97
CA GLU A 93 13.11 -4.48 2.58
C GLU A 93 12.66 -5.92 2.32
N VAL A 94 11.96 -6.13 1.21
CA VAL A 94 11.53 -7.45 0.74
C VAL A 94 11.98 -7.67 -0.69
N THR A 95 12.24 -8.91 -1.07
CA THR A 95 12.55 -9.27 -2.46
C THR A 95 11.32 -9.29 -3.35
N ASP A 96 10.17 -9.63 -2.77
CA ASP A 96 8.94 -9.92 -3.50
C ASP A 96 7.80 -9.01 -3.05
N ILE A 97 7.02 -8.53 -4.01
CA ILE A 97 5.87 -7.68 -3.72
C ILE A 97 4.77 -8.44 -2.95
N GLU A 98 4.67 -9.75 -3.14
CA GLU A 98 3.73 -10.61 -2.41
C GLU A 98 4.02 -10.61 -0.92
N LYS A 99 5.30 -10.59 -0.53
CA LYS A 99 5.69 -10.44 0.88
C LYS A 99 5.27 -9.09 1.44
N PHE A 100 5.47 -8.01 0.67
CA PHE A 100 4.98 -6.69 1.07
C PHE A 100 3.46 -6.69 1.28
N ILE A 101 2.70 -7.29 0.35
CA ILE A 101 1.24 -7.43 0.48
C ILE A 101 0.88 -8.21 1.74
N THR A 102 1.58 -9.32 2.01
CA THR A 102 1.36 -10.16 3.20
C THR A 102 1.64 -9.39 4.48
N ILE A 103 2.76 -8.67 4.56
CA ILE A 103 3.12 -7.82 5.71
C ILE A 103 2.04 -6.75 5.98
N VAL A 104 1.55 -6.12 4.91
CA VAL A 104 0.48 -5.12 5.03
C VAL A 104 -0.84 -5.80 5.42
N ASP A 105 -1.15 -6.99 4.91
CA ASP A 105 -2.40 -7.70 5.22
C ASP A 105 -2.45 -8.22 6.66
N GLU A 106 -1.37 -8.88 7.10
CA GLU A 106 -1.22 -9.43 8.44
C GLU A 106 -1.14 -8.34 9.50
N ASP A 107 -0.47 -7.22 9.18
CA ASP A 107 -0.28 -6.06 10.06
C ASP A 107 0.05 -6.45 11.51
N LEU A 108 1.05 -7.32 11.66
CA LEU A 108 1.42 -7.92 12.94
C LEU A 108 1.75 -6.88 14.03
N ASP A 109 2.28 -5.72 13.63
CA ASP A 109 2.62 -4.62 14.51
C ASP A 109 1.52 -3.55 14.65
N GLY A 110 0.35 -3.73 14.01
CA GLY A 110 -0.72 -2.72 14.02
C GLY A 110 -0.29 -1.36 13.43
N CYS A 111 0.67 -1.40 12.50
CA CYS A 111 1.30 -0.22 11.92
C CYS A 111 0.55 0.30 10.67
N PHE A 112 -0.29 -0.52 10.05
CA PHE A 112 -1.00 -0.20 8.81
C PHE A 112 -2.50 0.01 9.03
N TRP A 113 -3.17 -0.85 9.79
CA TRP A 113 -4.63 -0.82 10.00
C TRP A 113 -5.06 -0.49 11.44
N GLY A 114 -4.11 -0.11 12.30
CA GLY A 114 -4.31 0.20 13.73
C GLY A 114 -5.05 1.50 14.02
#